data_AF-A0A936S296-F1
#
_entry.id   AF-A0A936S296-F1
#
_cell.length_a   1.000
_cell.length_b   1.000
_cell.length_c   1.000
_cell.angle_alpha   90.00
_cell.angle_beta   90.00
_cell.angle_gamma   90.00
#
_symmetry.space_group_name_H-M   'P 1'
#
loop_
_entity.id
_entity.type
_entity.pdbx_description
1 polymer ?
#
loop_
_entity_poly.entity_id
_entity_poly.type
_entity_poly.pdbx_seq_one_letter_code
_entity_poly.pdbx_strand_id
1 'polypeptide(L)'
;MRDGFFNRAGWQSMLDREGMPMSTASIGLLRREDFAARCGTLLLWRRDAEGCRADLREYNGAAGDDVAVLLVADDAALAALREGGWAPLPALVRQGRLHPYMLKTMDELEAAGLVEFVEDLGLVFPKH
;
A
#
# COMPACT_ATOMS: atom_id res chain seq x y z
N MET A 1 -7.81 16.76 14.89
CA MET A 1 -6.82 16.71 13.79
C MET A 1 -7.60 16.24 12.56
N ARG A 2 -7.62 16.99 11.45
CA ARG A 2 -8.34 16.52 10.25
C ARG A 2 -7.59 15.31 9.70
N ASP A 3 -8.33 14.25 9.51
CA ASP A 3 -7.82 12.91 9.46
C ASP A 3 -7.18 12.66 8.08
N GLY A 4 -5.89 12.98 7.97
CA GLY A 4 -5.17 13.18 6.70
C GLY A 4 -5.09 11.91 5.83
N PHE A 5 -5.29 10.75 6.44
CA PHE A 5 -5.39 9.46 5.76
C PHE A 5 -6.62 9.38 4.84
N PHE A 6 -7.76 9.95 5.24
CA PHE A 6 -8.98 9.99 4.42
C PHE A 6 -8.93 11.05 3.31
N ASN A 7 -7.85 11.82 3.22
CA ASN A 7 -7.67 12.80 2.15
C ASN A 7 -7.27 12.09 0.85
N ARG A 8 -8.25 11.54 0.14
CA ARG A 8 -8.09 10.94 -1.19
C ARG A 8 -7.31 11.83 -2.15
N ALA A 9 -7.60 13.14 -2.17
CA ALA A 9 -6.92 14.07 -3.08
C ALA A 9 -5.42 14.17 -2.79
N GLY A 10 -5.02 14.16 -1.52
CA GLY A 10 -3.61 14.14 -1.14
C GLY A 10 -2.87 12.87 -1.59
N TRP A 11 -3.54 11.72 -1.50
CA TRP A 11 -3.00 10.46 -2.01
C TRP A 11 -2.95 10.40 -3.53
N GLN A 12 -3.98 10.91 -4.20
CA GLN A 12 -3.98 11.03 -5.67
C GLN A 12 -2.82 11.92 -6.14
N SER A 13 -2.62 13.09 -5.51
CA SER A 13 -1.48 13.97 -5.85
C SER A 13 -0.12 13.33 -5.61
N MET A 14 0.01 12.43 -4.62
CA MET A 14 1.23 11.65 -4.42
C MET A 14 1.40 10.63 -5.56
N LEU A 15 0.36 9.88 -5.93
CA LEU A 15 0.42 8.94 -7.05
C LEU A 15 0.67 9.63 -8.40
N ASP A 16 0.11 10.82 -8.63
CA ASP A 16 0.32 11.58 -9.86
C ASP A 16 1.79 12.04 -10.00
N ARG A 17 2.44 12.33 -8.87
CA ARG A 17 3.86 12.74 -8.83
C ARG A 17 4.82 11.57 -8.97
N GLU A 18 4.53 10.49 -8.25
CA GLU A 18 5.46 9.37 -8.10
C GLU A 18 5.22 8.23 -9.08
N GLY A 19 4.00 8.14 -9.62
CA GLY A 19 3.53 6.96 -10.34
C GLY A 19 3.35 5.75 -9.44
N MET A 20 2.95 4.64 -10.07
CA MET A 20 2.82 3.32 -9.45
C MET A 20 3.56 2.31 -10.33
N PRO A 21 4.14 1.24 -9.75
CA PRO A 21 4.65 0.11 -10.51
C PRO A 21 3.64 -0.34 -11.58
N MET A 22 4.16 -0.76 -12.75
CA MET A 22 3.35 -1.28 -13.85
C MET A 22 2.66 -2.58 -13.41
N SER A 23 1.48 -2.43 -12.79
CA SER A 23 0.80 -3.53 -12.12
C SER A 23 -0.67 -3.61 -12.48
N THR A 24 -1.17 -4.84 -12.54
CA THR A 24 -2.59 -5.16 -12.76
C THR A 24 -3.36 -5.38 -11.46
N ALA A 25 -2.64 -5.57 -10.36
CA ALA A 25 -3.20 -5.70 -9.01
C ALA A 25 -3.02 -4.40 -8.20
N SER A 26 -3.84 -4.25 -7.16
CA SER A 26 -3.82 -3.09 -6.28
C SER A 26 -2.87 -3.28 -5.10
N ILE A 27 -2.34 -2.17 -4.60
CA ILE A 27 -1.62 -2.09 -3.33
C ILE A 27 -2.55 -1.41 -2.31
N GLY A 28 -2.81 -2.09 -1.21
CA GLY A 28 -3.63 -1.59 -0.11
C GLY A 28 -2.77 -0.88 0.93
N LEU A 29 -3.30 0.18 1.55
CA LEU A 29 -2.73 0.86 2.69
C LEU A 29 -3.77 0.96 3.79
N LEU A 30 -3.37 0.57 4.99
CA LEU A 30 -4.27 0.49 6.12
C LEU A 30 -3.58 0.97 7.40
N ARG A 31 -4.36 1.57 8.30
CA ARG A 31 -3.87 1.90 9.62
C ARG A 31 -3.64 0.64 10.44
N ARG A 32 -2.62 0.68 11.30
CA ARG A 32 -2.32 -0.41 12.22
C ARG A 32 -3.49 -0.71 13.16
N GLU A 33 -4.20 0.31 13.63
CA GLU A 33 -5.39 0.16 14.47
C GLU A 33 -6.54 -0.52 13.74
N ASP A 34 -6.83 -0.10 12.49
CA ASP A 34 -7.90 -0.67 11.67
C ASP A 34 -7.61 -2.13 11.30
N PHE A 35 -6.34 -2.45 11.04
CA PHE A 35 -5.91 -3.82 10.78
C PHE A 35 -6.13 -4.73 12.00
N ALA A 36 -5.74 -4.26 13.19
CA ALA A 36 -5.94 -5.00 14.44
C ALA A 36 -7.42 -5.15 14.80
N ALA A 37 -8.22 -4.10 14.58
CA ALA A 37 -9.66 -4.09 14.82
C ALA A 37 -10.45 -4.88 13.76
N ARG A 38 -9.82 -5.22 12.62
CA ARG A 38 -10.47 -5.81 11.44
C ARG A 38 -11.63 -4.97 10.90
N CYS A 39 -11.58 -3.66 11.13
CA CYS A 39 -12.61 -2.70 10.74
C CYS A 39 -11.95 -1.35 10.50
N GLY A 40 -12.31 -0.66 9.42
CA GLY A 40 -11.79 0.67 9.13
C GLY A 40 -11.87 1.03 7.66
N THR A 41 -10.90 1.81 7.17
CA THR A 41 -10.84 2.22 5.76
C THR A 41 -9.53 1.81 5.13
N LEU A 42 -9.62 1.10 4.02
CA LEU A 42 -8.51 0.72 3.17
C LEU A 42 -8.34 1.78 2.07
N LEU A 43 -7.14 2.35 1.98
CA LEU A 43 -6.73 3.10 0.81
C LEU A 43 -6.18 2.13 -0.22
N LEU A 44 -6.66 2.24 -1.46
CA LEU A 44 -6.27 1.42 -2.59
C LEU A 44 -5.51 2.27 -3.58
N TRP A 45 -4.30 1.83 -3.90
CA TRP A 45 -3.55 2.30 -5.06
C TRP A 45 -3.68 1.28 -6.16
N ARG A 46 -4.20 1.74 -7.30
CA ARG A 46 -4.43 0.92 -8.47
C ARG A 46 -4.00 1.67 -9.71
N ARG A 47 -3.70 0.93 -10.76
CA ARG A 47 -3.46 1.48 -12.08
C ARG A 47 -4.54 0.98 -13.03
N ASP A 48 -5.12 1.88 -13.81
CA ASP A 48 -6.03 1.56 -14.89
C ASP A 48 -5.60 2.25 -16.19
N ALA A 49 -6.46 2.17 -17.21
CA ALA A 49 -6.18 2.76 -18.52
C ALA A 49 -6.02 4.29 -18.48
N GLU A 50 -6.57 4.95 -17.46
CA GLU A 50 -6.51 6.41 -17.30
C GLU A 50 -5.30 6.84 -16.43
N GLY A 51 -4.62 5.90 -15.77
CA GLY A 51 -3.42 6.15 -14.99
C GLY A 51 -3.47 5.56 -13.58
N CYS A 52 -2.72 6.15 -12.66
CA CYS A 52 -2.71 5.73 -11.26
C CYS A 52 -3.87 6.37 -10.52
N ARG A 53 -4.55 5.63 -9.64
CA ARG A 53 -5.68 6.12 -8.87
C ARG A 53 -5.60 5.71 -7.41
N ALA A 54 -5.97 6.66 -6.56
CA ALA A 54 -6.18 6.45 -5.14
C ALA A 54 -7.69 6.39 -4.85
N ASP A 55 -8.14 5.26 -4.31
CA ASP A 55 -9.53 5.06 -3.89
C ASP A 55 -9.61 4.65 -2.42
N LEU A 56 -10.75 4.92 -1.79
CA LEU A 56 -11.03 4.49 -0.42
C LEU A 56 -12.11 3.42 -0.46
N ARG A 57 -11.89 2.34 0.28
CA ARG A 57 -12.83 1.22 0.45
C ARG A 57 -12.99 0.91 1.93
N GLU A 58 -14.19 0.48 2.32
CA GLU A 58 -14.40 -0.07 3.65
C GLU A 58 -13.59 -1.35 3.86
N TYR A 59 -12.92 -1.46 5.01
CA TYR A 59 -12.19 -2.66 5.41
C TYR A 59 -12.93 -3.37 6.51
N ASN A 60 -13.33 -4.63 6.27
CA ASN A 60 -14.03 -5.48 7.23
C ASN A 60 -13.23 -6.75 7.55
N GLY A 61 -11.90 -6.62 7.63
CA GLY A 61 -10.99 -7.74 7.87
C GLY A 61 -10.53 -8.48 6.61
N ALA A 62 -10.93 -8.01 5.43
CA ALA A 62 -10.50 -8.51 4.12
C ALA A 62 -10.18 -7.31 3.20
N ALA A 63 -9.04 -7.37 2.50
CA ALA A 63 -8.63 -6.30 1.59
C ALA A 63 -9.33 -6.38 0.21
N GLY A 64 -9.79 -7.57 -0.16
CA GLY A 64 -10.33 -7.90 -1.48
C GLY A 64 -9.32 -8.65 -2.34
N ASP A 65 -9.82 -9.44 -3.30
CA ASP A 65 -8.99 -10.30 -4.15
C ASP A 65 -8.15 -9.52 -5.17
N ASP A 66 -8.50 -8.26 -5.40
CA ASP A 66 -7.78 -7.30 -6.24
C ASP A 66 -6.53 -6.74 -5.57
N VAL A 67 -6.34 -6.94 -4.27
CA VAL A 67 -5.20 -6.44 -3.52
C VAL A 67 -4.13 -7.52 -3.42
N ALA A 68 -2.94 -7.22 -3.93
CA ALA A 68 -1.82 -8.15 -3.91
C ALA A 68 -0.86 -7.91 -2.74
N VAL A 69 -0.69 -6.65 -2.34
CA VAL A 69 0.16 -6.24 -1.23
C VAL A 69 -0.63 -5.30 -0.32
N LEU A 70 -0.58 -5.53 0.99
CA LEU A 70 -1.18 -4.67 2.01
C LEU A 70 -0.08 -4.07 2.87
N LEU A 71 0.01 -2.74 2.89
CA LEU A 71 0.95 -1.98 3.71
C LEU A 71 0.21 -1.47 4.96
N VAL A 72 0.65 -1.92 6.14
CA VAL A 72 0.02 -1.55 7.42
C VAL A 72 0.95 -0.63 8.21
N ALA A 73 0.49 0.57 8.53
CA ALA A 73 1.34 1.59 9.15
C ALA A 73 0.62 2.44 10.22
N ASP A 74 1.41 3.12 11.05
CA ASP A 74 0.89 4.16 11.95
C ASP A 74 0.60 5.47 11.19
N ASP A 75 -0.20 6.37 11.77
CA ASP A 75 -0.58 7.64 11.12
C ASP A 75 0.61 8.50 10.71
N ALA A 76 1.65 8.54 11.53
CA ALA A 76 2.82 9.36 11.25
C ALA A 76 3.64 8.78 10.07
N ALA A 77 3.67 7.45 9.91
CA ALA A 77 4.29 6.79 8.77
C ALA A 77 3.46 7.01 7.49
N LEU A 78 2.13 6.96 7.59
CA LEU A 78 1.23 7.25 6.46
C LEU A 78 1.34 8.73 6.02
N ALA A 79 1.42 9.66 6.98
CA ALA A 79 1.65 11.07 6.68
C ALA A 79 2.99 11.29 5.97
N ALA A 80 4.07 10.68 6.49
CA ALA A 80 5.39 10.75 5.88
C ALA A 80 5.40 10.18 4.46
N LEU A 81 4.70 9.07 4.22
CA LEU A 81 4.60 8.43 2.90
C LEU A 81 3.82 9.32 1.91
N ARG A 82 2.71 9.93 2.34
CA ARG A 82 1.93 10.84 1.48
C ARG A 82 2.74 12.06 1.06
N GLU A 83 3.52 12.61 1.98
CA GLU A 83 4.31 13.82 1.74
C GLU A 83 5.60 13.51 0.96
N GLY A 84 6.30 12.45 1.34
CA GLY A 84 7.61 12.06 0.79
C GLY A 84 7.57 11.09 -0.39
N GLY A 85 6.40 10.60 -0.79
CA GLY A 85 6.28 9.67 -1.91
C GLY A 85 6.84 8.28 -1.57
N TRP A 86 7.51 7.63 -2.53
CA TRP A 86 8.12 6.31 -2.33
C TRP A 86 9.42 6.36 -1.50
N ALA A 87 10.11 7.49 -1.48
CA ALA A 87 11.42 7.65 -0.84
C ALA A 87 11.50 7.19 0.63
N PRO A 88 10.54 7.53 1.53
CA PRO A 88 10.61 7.08 2.93
C PRO A 88 10.25 5.60 3.12
N LEU A 89 9.65 4.94 2.13
CA LEU A 89 9.03 3.62 2.28
C LEU A 89 10.05 2.56 2.78
N PRO A 90 11.25 2.40 2.19
CA PRO A 90 12.23 1.42 2.69
C PRO A 90 12.71 1.71 4.11
N ALA A 91 12.77 2.99 4.51
CA ALA A 91 13.14 3.36 5.88
C ALA A 91 12.03 3.03 6.88
N LEU A 92 10.77 3.28 6.52
CA LEU A 92 9.60 2.96 7.34
C LEU A 92 9.45 1.45 7.56
N VAL A 93 9.78 0.63 6.57
CA VAL A 93 9.81 -0.84 6.69
C VAL A 93 10.91 -1.27 7.66
N ARG A 94 12.15 -0.81 7.45
CA ARG A 94 13.29 -1.15 8.33
C ARG A 94 13.07 -0.73 9.79
N GLN A 95 12.33 0.35 10.02
CA GLN A 95 11.99 0.84 11.36
C GLN A 95 10.81 0.10 12.01
N GLY A 96 10.15 -0.84 11.31
CA GLY A 96 8.94 -1.51 11.82
C GLY A 96 7.74 -0.57 11.96
N ARG A 97 7.74 0.54 11.23
CA ARG A 97 6.64 1.51 11.22
C ARG A 97 5.63 1.21 10.14
N LEU A 98 6.10 0.66 9.02
CA LEU A 98 5.29 0.10 7.95
C LEU A 98 5.55 -1.41 7.83
N HIS A 99 4.48 -2.20 7.82
CA HIS A 99 4.54 -3.66 7.70
C HIS A 99 3.87 -4.08 6.39
N PRO A 100 4.62 -4.59 5.42
CA PRO A 100 4.05 -5.12 4.19
C PRO A 100 3.61 -6.58 4.38
N TYR A 101 2.42 -6.90 3.88
CA TYR A 101 1.83 -8.24 3.86
C TYR A 101 1.51 -8.61 2.41
N MET A 102 2.02 -9.75 1.96
CA MET A 102 1.65 -10.32 0.66
C MET A 102 0.35 -11.09 0.80
N LEU A 103 -0.63 -10.76 -0.04
CA LEU A 103 -1.93 -11.44 -0.08
C LEU A 103 -2.05 -12.42 -1.25
N LYS A 104 -1.02 -12.46 -2.09
CA LYS A 104 -0.90 -13.30 -3.29
C LYS A 104 0.43 -14.05 -3.25
N THR A 105 0.51 -15.13 -4.03
CA THR A 105 1.74 -15.92 -4.19
C THR A 105 2.79 -15.14 -4.99
N MET A 106 4.03 -15.63 -4.98
CA MET A 106 5.11 -15.03 -5.80
C MET A 106 4.75 -15.01 -7.28
N ASP A 107 4.29 -16.14 -7.82
CA ASP A 107 3.91 -16.26 -9.23
C ASP A 107 2.78 -15.28 -9.60
N GLU A 108 1.83 -15.08 -8.68
CA GLU A 108 0.75 -14.10 -8.86
C GLU A 108 1.28 -12.65 -8.82
N LEU A 109 2.26 -12.35 -7.96
CA LEU A 109 2.91 -11.04 -7.90
C LEU A 109 3.73 -10.77 -9.17
N GLU A 110 4.38 -11.80 -9.73
CA GLU A 110 5.12 -11.73 -10.99
C GLU A 110 4.18 -11.44 -12.14
N ALA A 111 3.09 -12.22 -12.26
CA ALA A 111 2.04 -11.98 -13.25
C ALA A 111 1.39 -10.60 -13.10
N ALA A 112 1.33 -10.07 -11.87
CA ALA A 112 0.80 -8.75 -11.57
C ALA A 112 1.82 -7.62 -11.72
N GLY A 113 3.10 -7.89 -12.02
CA GLY A 113 4.14 -6.86 -12.18
C GLY A 113 4.57 -6.19 -10.88
N LEU A 114 4.44 -6.88 -9.73
CA LEU A 114 4.74 -6.34 -8.39
C LEU A 114 5.98 -6.97 -7.73
N VAL A 115 6.69 -7.88 -8.40
CA VAL A 115 7.88 -8.55 -7.83
C VAL A 115 8.97 -7.56 -7.48
N GLU A 116 9.38 -6.72 -8.42
CA GLU A 116 10.44 -5.71 -8.18
C GLU A 116 10.06 -4.77 -7.03
N PHE A 117 8.78 -4.35 -6.97
CA PHE A 117 8.28 -3.53 -5.88
C PHE A 117 8.45 -4.22 -4.52
N VAL A 118 8.08 -5.50 -4.41
CA VAL A 118 8.18 -6.29 -3.17
C VAL A 118 9.64 -6.53 -2.78
N GLU A 119 10.51 -6.81 -3.74
CA GLU A 119 11.95 -6.99 -3.52
C GLU A 119 12.61 -5.71 -2.98
N ASP A 120 12.25 -4.55 -3.54
CA ASP A 120 12.72 -3.23 -3.10
C ASP A 120 12.33 -2.90 -1.65
N LEU A 121 11.24 -3.49 -1.14
CA LEU A 121 10.86 -3.34 0.27
C LEU A 121 11.84 -4.03 1.23
N GLY A 122 12.78 -4.82 0.72
CA GLY A 122 13.66 -5.64 1.53
C GLY A 122 12.92 -6.76 2.26
N LEU A 123 11.77 -7.19 1.72
CA LEU A 123 11.07 -8.38 2.18
C LEU A 123 11.93 -9.60 1.79
N VAL A 124 12.76 -10.06 2.72
CA VAL A 124 13.55 -11.27 2.50
C VAL A 124 12.61 -12.47 2.54
N PHE A 125 12.54 -13.20 1.43
CA PHE A 125 11.80 -14.45 1.34
C PHE A 125 12.40 -15.49 2.30
N PRO A 126 11.63 -16.05 3.25
CA PRO A 126 11.91 -17.40 3.66
C PRO A 126 11.60 -18.31 2.46
N LYS A 127 12.64 -18.82 1.79
CA LYS A 127 12.50 -19.97 0.89
C LYS A 127 12.00 -21.13 1.74
N HIS A 128 10.72 -21.47 1.62
CA HIS A 128 10.18 -22.74 2.11
C HIS A 128 10.20 -23.78 0.99
#